data_AF-A0A7C6SB58-F1
#
_entry.id   AF-A0A7C6SB58-F1
#
_cell.length_a   1.000
_cell.length_b   1.000
_cell.length_c   1.000
_cell.angle_alpha   90.00
_cell.angle_beta   90.00
_cell.angle_gamma   90.00
#
_symmetry.space_group_name_H-M   'P 1'
#
loop_
_entity.id
_entity.type
_entity.pdbx_description
1 polymer ?
#
loop_
_entity_poly.entity_id
_entity_poly.type
_entity_poly.pdbx_seq_one_letter_code
_entity_poly.pdbx_strand_id
1 'polypeptide(L)'
;MKSYAVRNLRLCTKDCLCLYVCPTGATDTEDSIIDVDKCTGCGVCAESCPSGAITMMPLQLPPQQHKTEKVTAVLNLMSQSKAEQEKAALQIAKETEKDGLYRLMMAFARSNRIMAEDLLREAGYMLPQSSNAQDLLKSLIDNPPSPDFPVESAKKLLELIPCNDCR
;
A
#
# COMPACT_ATOMS: atom_id res chain seq x y z
N MET A 1 4.49 3.69 -22.23
CA MET A 1 3.52 3.79 -21.12
C MET A 1 3.81 5.09 -20.38
N LYS A 2 2.83 5.98 -20.18
CA LYS A 2 3.08 7.27 -19.53
C LYS A 2 3.28 7.04 -18.02
N SER A 3 4.39 7.53 -17.48
CA SER A 3 4.78 7.37 -16.07
C SER A 3 5.14 8.73 -15.46
N TYR A 4 5.12 8.81 -14.13
CA TYR A 4 5.48 9.98 -13.36
C TYR A 4 6.35 9.58 -12.18
N ALA A 5 7.17 10.51 -11.69
CA ALA A 5 8.03 10.25 -10.56
C ALA A 5 7.25 10.40 -9.25
N VAL A 6 7.49 9.51 -8.29
CA VAL A 6 6.95 9.58 -6.92
C VAL A 6 8.10 9.49 -5.93
N ARG A 7 8.04 10.30 -4.86
CA ARG A 7 9.06 10.35 -3.81
C ARG A 7 8.56 9.64 -2.53
N ASN A 8 9.34 8.69 -2.03
CA ASN A 8 9.14 8.06 -0.73
C ASN A 8 9.90 8.82 0.35
N LEU A 9 9.16 9.60 1.16
CA LEU A 9 9.74 10.45 2.20
C LEU A 9 10.49 9.67 3.29
N ARG A 10 10.16 8.38 3.49
CA ARG A 10 10.87 7.53 4.47
C ARG A 10 12.27 7.15 4.01
N LEU A 11 12.54 7.18 2.71
CA LEU A 11 13.85 6.89 2.13
C LEU A 11 14.63 8.17 1.82
N CYS A 12 13.95 9.32 1.71
CA CYS A 12 14.57 10.58 1.32
C CYS A 12 15.55 11.10 2.39
N THR A 13 16.84 11.14 2.03
CA THR A 13 17.96 11.64 2.84
C THR A 13 18.24 13.13 2.68
N LYS A 14 17.47 13.83 1.82
CA LYS A 14 17.63 15.27 1.51
C LYS A 14 18.98 15.67 0.89
N ASP A 15 19.58 14.80 0.09
CA ASP A 15 20.71 15.17 -0.78
C ASP A 15 20.30 16.16 -1.89
N CYS A 16 19.00 16.23 -2.20
CA CYS A 16 18.37 17.20 -3.09
C CYS A 16 18.89 17.24 -4.54
N LEU A 17 19.68 16.24 -4.98
CA LEU A 17 20.16 16.18 -6.38
C LEU A 17 19.01 16.18 -7.40
N CYS A 18 17.88 15.55 -7.05
CA CYS A 18 16.67 15.55 -7.88
C CYS A 18 16.19 16.96 -8.28
N LEU A 19 16.39 17.98 -7.44
CA LEU A 19 16.03 19.37 -7.71
C LEU A 19 16.82 19.95 -8.88
N TYR A 20 18.12 19.66 -8.93
CA TYR A 20 19.04 20.19 -9.94
C TYR A 20 18.97 19.47 -11.27
N VAL A 21 18.60 18.18 -11.27
CA VAL A 21 18.54 17.38 -12.50
C VAL A 21 17.17 17.38 -13.17
N CYS A 22 16.12 17.89 -12.50
CA CYS A 22 14.78 17.92 -13.06
C CYS A 22 14.64 19.05 -14.09
N PRO A 23 14.45 18.76 -15.39
CA PRO A 23 14.43 19.79 -16.43
C PRO A 23 13.20 20.70 -16.37
N THR A 24 12.12 20.27 -15.68
CA THR A 24 10.87 21.03 -15.56
C THR A 24 10.62 21.59 -14.18
N GLY A 25 11.54 21.35 -13.23
CA GLY A 25 11.34 21.72 -11.82
C GLY A 25 10.23 20.95 -11.12
N ALA A 26 9.74 19.84 -11.67
CA ALA A 26 8.67 19.02 -11.07
C ALA A 26 9.00 18.47 -9.67
N THR A 27 10.29 18.34 -9.35
CA THR A 27 10.75 17.84 -8.05
C THR A 27 10.94 18.94 -7.00
N ASP A 28 10.85 20.20 -7.42
CA ASP A 28 11.09 21.40 -6.61
C ASP A 28 9.78 21.88 -6.00
N THR A 29 9.44 21.27 -4.87
CA THR A 29 8.21 21.53 -4.11
C THR A 29 8.51 21.62 -2.62
N GLU A 30 7.84 22.53 -1.93
CA GLU A 30 8.03 22.79 -0.49
C GLU A 30 7.50 21.65 0.40
N ASP A 31 6.59 20.83 -0.12
CA ASP A 31 5.98 19.70 0.58
C ASP A 31 6.64 18.34 0.26
N SER A 32 7.69 18.36 -0.55
CA SER A 32 8.37 17.16 -1.05
C SER A 32 7.52 16.21 -1.92
N ILE A 33 6.36 16.65 -2.39
CA ILE A 33 5.50 15.92 -3.33
C ILE A 33 5.89 16.32 -4.76
N ILE A 34 6.18 15.35 -5.63
CA ILE A 34 6.53 15.66 -7.03
C ILE A 34 5.28 16.19 -7.75
N ASP A 35 5.43 17.34 -8.39
CA ASP A 35 4.39 17.98 -9.21
C ASP A 35 4.17 17.14 -10.49
N VAL A 36 3.05 16.41 -10.52
CA VAL A 36 2.71 15.49 -11.61
C VAL A 36 2.40 16.25 -12.91
N ASP A 37 1.90 17.47 -12.83
CA ASP A 37 1.53 18.28 -13.99
C ASP A 37 2.77 18.78 -14.73
N LYS A 38 3.86 19.05 -14.01
CA LYS A 38 5.17 19.38 -14.58
C LYS A 38 6.01 18.16 -14.94
N CYS A 39 5.67 16.98 -14.43
CA CYS A 39 6.47 15.78 -14.63
C CYS A 39 6.33 15.23 -16.05
N THR A 40 7.44 15.20 -16.79
CA THR A 40 7.47 14.62 -18.15
C THR A 40 7.64 13.10 -18.16
N GLY A 41 7.93 12.50 -17.01
CA GLY A 41 8.20 11.06 -16.90
C GLY A 41 9.61 10.64 -17.34
N CYS A 42 10.56 11.58 -17.48
CA CYS A 42 11.89 11.29 -18.02
C CYS A 42 12.79 10.40 -17.15
N GLY A 43 12.53 10.26 -15.85
CA GLY A 43 13.26 9.32 -14.97
C GLY A 43 14.59 9.80 -14.40
N VAL A 44 15.16 10.91 -14.89
CA VAL A 44 16.49 11.40 -14.45
C VAL A 44 16.57 11.64 -12.93
N CYS A 45 15.49 12.14 -12.31
CA CYS A 45 15.44 12.31 -10.86
C CYS A 45 15.50 10.97 -10.09
N ALA A 46 14.91 9.90 -10.63
CA ALA A 46 14.97 8.57 -10.03
C ALA A 46 16.39 7.98 -10.15
N GLU A 47 17.01 8.09 -11.32
CA GLU A 47 18.38 7.60 -11.56
C GLU A 47 19.42 8.34 -10.71
N SER A 48 19.25 9.65 -10.52
CA SER A 48 20.18 10.46 -9.73
C SER A 48 20.05 10.29 -8.22
N CYS A 49 18.93 9.74 -7.71
CA CYS A 49 18.64 9.77 -6.28
C CYS A 49 19.53 8.80 -5.49
N PRO A 50 20.47 9.28 -4.65
CA PRO A 50 21.43 8.39 -3.98
C PRO A 50 20.78 7.41 -2.99
N SER A 51 19.69 7.84 -2.35
CA SER A 51 18.92 7.01 -1.42
C SER A 51 17.87 6.13 -2.08
N GLY A 52 17.73 6.18 -3.41
CA GLY A 52 16.69 5.43 -4.12
C GLY A 52 15.26 5.84 -3.71
N ALA A 53 15.09 7.06 -3.21
CA ALA A 53 13.82 7.54 -2.67
C ALA A 53 12.78 7.89 -3.77
N ILE A 54 13.18 7.93 -5.04
CA ILE A 54 12.30 8.28 -6.16
C ILE A 54 12.09 7.06 -7.06
N THR A 55 10.85 6.79 -7.43
CA THR A 55 10.47 5.68 -8.33
C THR A 55 9.54 6.19 -9.43
N MET A 56 9.62 5.58 -10.61
CA MET A 56 8.70 5.88 -11.72
C MET A 56 7.45 5.01 -11.63
N MET A 57 6.29 5.64 -11.45
CA MET A 57 4.99 4.97 -11.37
C MET A 57 4.24 5.13 -12.70
N PRO A 58 3.68 4.06 -13.28
CA PRO A 58 2.78 4.20 -14.43
C PRO A 58 1.51 4.95 -14.05
N LEU A 59 1.01 5.81 -14.93
CA LEU A 59 -0.29 6.49 -14.74
C LEU A 59 -1.47 5.53 -14.80
N GLN A 60 -1.38 4.51 -15.65
CA GLN A 60 -2.39 3.47 -15.75
C GLN A 60 -1.80 2.19 -15.19
N LEU A 61 -2.37 1.67 -14.11
CA LEU A 61 -1.94 0.40 -13.55
C LEU A 61 -2.41 -0.76 -14.41
N PRO A 62 -1.74 -1.93 -14.32
CA PRO A 62 -2.31 -3.13 -14.90
C PRO A 62 -3.68 -3.44 -14.26
N PRO A 63 -4.59 -4.11 -14.98
CA PRO A 63 -5.84 -4.58 -14.39
C PRO A 63 -5.55 -5.59 -13.28
N GLN A 64 -6.47 -5.70 -12.31
CA GLN A 64 -6.32 -6.66 -11.23
C GLN A 64 -6.28 -8.08 -11.78
N GLN A 65 -5.35 -8.89 -11.29
CA GLN A 65 -5.35 -10.32 -11.58
C GLN A 65 -6.39 -11.00 -10.70
N HIS A 66 -7.42 -11.54 -11.33
CA HIS A 66 -8.48 -12.26 -10.62
C HIS A 66 -8.05 -13.68 -10.26
N LYS A 67 -8.48 -14.13 -9.08
CA LYS A 67 -8.43 -15.53 -8.65
C LYS A 67 -9.86 -16.06 -8.62
N THR A 68 -10.01 -17.36 -8.81
CA THR A 68 -11.33 -18.00 -8.66
C THR A 68 -11.84 -17.85 -7.22
N GLU A 69 -13.14 -17.73 -7.04
CA GLU A 69 -13.78 -17.63 -5.70
C GLU A 69 -13.36 -18.74 -4.73
N LYS A 70 -13.16 -19.97 -5.24
CA LYS A 70 -12.69 -21.09 -4.42
C LYS A 70 -11.31 -20.83 -3.81
N VAL A 71 -10.41 -20.23 -4.58
CA VAL A 71 -9.05 -19.89 -4.13
C VAL A 71 -9.10 -18.75 -3.13
N THR A 72 -9.83 -17.68 -3.43
CA THR A 72 -9.95 -16.53 -2.52
C THR A 72 -10.59 -16.92 -1.20
N ALA A 73 -11.64 -17.75 -1.21
CA ALA A 73 -12.28 -18.26 -0.01
C ALA A 73 -11.30 -19.03 0.89
N VAL A 74 -10.50 -19.94 0.34
CA VAL A 74 -9.51 -20.71 1.10
C VAL A 74 -8.43 -19.80 1.67
N LEU A 75 -7.91 -18.85 0.89
CA LEU A 75 -6.87 -17.93 1.34
C LEU A 75 -7.38 -17.01 2.47
N ASN A 76 -8.62 -16.52 2.36
CA ASN A 76 -9.25 -15.71 3.41
C ASN A 76 -9.47 -16.51 4.70
N LEU A 77 -9.92 -17.77 4.61
CA LEU A 77 -10.04 -18.66 5.77
C LEU A 77 -8.68 -18.91 6.43
N MET A 78 -7.64 -19.15 5.64
CA MET A 78 -6.27 -19.31 6.17
C MET A 78 -5.77 -18.03 6.84
N SER A 79 -6.04 -16.85 6.25
CA SER A 79 -5.66 -15.56 6.83
C SER A 79 -6.35 -15.33 8.18
N GLN A 80 -7.62 -15.69 8.32
CA GLN A 80 -8.35 -15.63 9.60
C GLN A 80 -7.70 -16.54 10.64
N SER A 81 -7.40 -17.79 10.27
CA SER A 81 -6.70 -18.72 11.17
C SER A 81 -5.34 -18.18 11.61
N LYS A 82 -4.61 -17.50 10.72
CA LYS A 82 -3.33 -16.86 11.07
C LYS A 82 -3.50 -15.69 12.03
N ALA A 83 -4.53 -14.88 11.86
CA ALA A 83 -4.85 -13.79 12.78
C ALA A 83 -5.22 -14.33 14.18
N GLU A 84 -5.98 -15.43 14.27
CA GLU A 84 -6.30 -16.10 15.53
C GLU A 84 -5.05 -16.64 16.23
N GLN A 85 -4.16 -17.32 15.48
CA GLN A 85 -2.90 -17.82 15.99
C GLN A 85 -1.95 -16.70 16.44
N GLU A 86 -1.90 -15.59 15.70
CA GLU A 86 -1.16 -14.39 16.11
C GLU A 86 -1.70 -13.84 17.43
N LYS A 87 -3.01 -13.67 17.55
CA LYS A 87 -3.66 -13.18 18.77
C LYS A 87 -3.35 -14.07 19.98
N ALA A 88 -3.48 -15.39 19.82
CA ALA A 88 -3.17 -16.34 20.88
C ALA A 88 -1.69 -16.27 21.30
N ALA A 89 -0.76 -16.20 20.33
CA ALA A 89 0.66 -16.06 20.61
C ALA A 89 0.96 -14.75 21.36
N LEU A 90 0.37 -13.63 20.96
CA LEU A 90 0.53 -12.35 21.66
C LEU A 90 -0.02 -12.40 23.09
N GLN A 91 -1.14 -13.10 23.32
CA GLN A 91 -1.68 -13.29 24.67
C GLN A 91 -0.74 -14.12 25.55
N ILE A 92 -0.22 -15.24 25.04
CA ILE A 92 0.76 -16.06 25.79
C ILE A 92 2.03 -15.26 26.06
N ALA A 93 2.53 -14.51 25.07
CA ALA A 93 3.70 -13.65 25.24
C ALA A 93 3.48 -12.60 26.35
N LYS A 94 2.27 -12.05 26.45
CA LYS A 94 1.93 -11.06 27.47
C LYS A 94 1.84 -11.66 28.88
N GLU A 95 1.39 -12.90 29.01
CA GLU A 95 1.10 -13.53 30.30
C GLU A 95 2.26 -14.39 30.84
N THR A 96 3.18 -14.83 29.97
CA THR A 96 4.29 -15.71 30.37
C THR A 96 5.38 -14.98 31.15
N GLU A 97 5.85 -15.59 32.23
CA GLU A 97 7.04 -15.14 32.98
C GLU A 97 8.35 -15.77 32.45
N LYS A 98 8.25 -16.73 31.52
CA LYS A 98 9.42 -17.43 30.95
C LYS A 98 9.94 -16.67 29.72
N ASP A 99 11.18 -16.14 29.80
CA ASP A 99 11.84 -15.41 28.70
C ASP A 99 11.86 -16.20 27.37
N GLY A 100 12.26 -17.47 27.43
CA GLY A 100 12.31 -18.31 26.23
C GLY A 100 10.95 -18.47 25.55
N LEU A 101 9.87 -18.58 26.35
CA LEU A 101 8.51 -18.67 25.82
C LEU A 101 8.03 -17.32 25.27
N TYR A 102 8.33 -16.22 25.94
CA TYR A 102 8.05 -14.87 25.44
C TYR A 102 8.64 -14.66 24.04
N ARG A 103 9.95 -14.91 23.89
CA ARG A 103 10.67 -14.74 22.63
C ARG A 103 10.10 -15.64 21.52
N LEU A 104 9.80 -16.90 21.85
CA LEU A 104 9.19 -17.84 20.90
C LEU A 104 7.81 -17.36 20.43
N MET A 105 6.96 -16.92 21.35
CA MET A 105 5.61 -16.45 21.01
C MET A 105 5.63 -15.14 20.23
N MET A 106 6.55 -14.22 20.55
CA MET A 106 6.75 -13.01 19.74
C MET A 106 7.19 -13.35 18.30
N ALA A 107 8.09 -14.32 18.14
CA ALA A 107 8.48 -14.80 16.81
C ALA A 107 7.30 -15.46 16.07
N PHE A 108 6.49 -16.26 16.78
CA PHE A 108 5.32 -16.92 16.21
C PHE A 108 4.25 -15.92 15.76
N ALA A 109 3.98 -14.89 16.59
CA ALA A 109 3.08 -13.79 16.27
C ALA A 109 3.55 -13.06 15.00
N ARG A 110 4.84 -12.70 14.91
CA ARG A 110 5.40 -12.05 13.73
C ARG A 110 5.31 -12.93 12.49
N SER A 111 5.61 -14.23 12.62
CA SER A 111 5.51 -15.20 11.53
C SER A 111 4.08 -15.30 10.99
N ASN A 112 3.08 -15.47 11.87
CA ASN A 112 1.68 -15.52 11.48
C ASN A 112 1.20 -14.25 10.81
N ARG A 113 1.64 -13.07 11.28
CA ARG A 113 1.32 -11.79 10.65
C ARG A 113 1.82 -11.75 9.20
N ILE A 114 3.10 -12.09 8.98
CA ILE A 114 3.69 -12.09 7.63
C ILE A 114 2.95 -13.07 6.72
N MET A 115 2.64 -14.28 7.22
CA MET A 115 1.85 -15.25 6.46
C MET A 115 0.44 -14.72 6.12
N ALA A 116 -0.24 -14.05 7.06
CA ALA A 116 -1.55 -13.47 6.82
C ALA A 116 -1.48 -12.36 5.76
N GLU A 117 -0.48 -11.46 5.85
CA GLU A 117 -0.23 -10.41 4.85
C GLU A 117 0.02 -11.00 3.45
N ASP A 118 0.80 -12.07 3.36
CA ASP A 118 1.05 -12.79 2.11
C ASP A 118 -0.23 -13.45 1.57
N LEU A 119 -0.98 -14.16 2.42
CA LEU A 119 -2.24 -14.80 2.03
C LEU A 119 -3.25 -13.78 1.50
N LEU A 120 -3.39 -12.62 2.15
CA LEU A 120 -4.28 -11.55 1.70
C LEU A 120 -3.81 -10.94 0.38
N ARG A 121 -2.50 -10.74 0.20
CA ARG A 121 -1.94 -10.29 -1.08
C ARG A 121 -2.27 -11.26 -2.21
N GLU A 122 -2.13 -12.57 -1.97
CA GLU A 122 -2.43 -13.61 -2.95
C GLU A 122 -3.93 -13.84 -3.17
N ALA A 123 -4.77 -13.57 -2.16
CA ALA A 123 -6.23 -13.63 -2.25
C ALA A 123 -6.79 -12.57 -3.20
N GLY A 124 -6.03 -11.51 -3.43
CA GLY A 124 -6.40 -10.42 -4.31
C GLY A 124 -5.95 -9.10 -3.70
N TYR A 125 -4.69 -8.74 -3.93
CA TYR A 125 -4.21 -7.40 -3.64
C TYR A 125 -5.13 -6.34 -4.27
N MET A 126 -5.28 -5.17 -3.64
CA MET A 126 -6.06 -4.07 -4.20
C MET A 126 -5.11 -3.10 -4.89
N LEU A 127 -5.12 -3.07 -6.22
CA LEU A 127 -4.51 -1.99 -6.96
C LEU A 127 -5.40 -0.74 -6.86
N PRO A 128 -4.86 0.48 -6.73
CA PRO A 128 -5.67 1.69 -6.64
C PRO A 128 -6.77 1.81 -7.72
N GLN A 129 -6.46 1.42 -8.96
CA GLN A 129 -7.36 1.53 -10.11
C GLN A 129 -8.27 0.30 -10.33
N SER A 130 -8.31 -0.63 -9.37
CA SER A 130 -9.10 -1.86 -9.52
C SER A 130 -10.50 -1.76 -8.92
N SER A 131 -11.40 -2.60 -9.40
CA SER A 131 -12.81 -2.66 -9.04
C SER A 131 -13.02 -2.98 -7.57
N ASN A 132 -12.23 -3.90 -6.99
CA ASN A 132 -12.29 -4.20 -5.56
C ASN A 132 -11.87 -3.00 -4.67
N ALA A 133 -10.96 -2.14 -5.13
CA ALA A 133 -10.62 -0.90 -4.43
C ALA A 133 -11.78 0.11 -4.49
N GLN A 134 -12.46 0.21 -5.64
CA GLN A 134 -13.67 1.04 -5.75
C GLN A 134 -14.80 0.52 -4.87
N ASP A 135 -15.05 -0.78 -4.86
CA ASP A 135 -16.10 -1.39 -4.06
C ASP A 135 -15.83 -1.23 -2.57
N LEU A 136 -14.57 -1.34 -2.14
CA LEU A 136 -14.17 -0.99 -0.78
C LEU A 136 -14.49 0.47 -0.46
N LEU A 137 -14.09 1.42 -1.30
CA LEU A 137 -14.37 2.84 -1.07
C LEU A 137 -15.87 3.12 -0.98
N LYS A 138 -16.68 2.55 -1.88
CA LYS A 138 -18.15 2.66 -1.83
C LYS A 138 -18.70 2.09 -0.53
N SER A 139 -18.25 0.90 -0.12
CA SER A 139 -18.70 0.26 1.13
C SER A 139 -18.40 1.10 2.38
N LEU A 140 -17.24 1.80 2.40
CA LEU A 140 -16.85 2.68 3.50
C LEU A 140 -17.64 3.99 3.50
N ILE A 141 -18.05 4.47 2.32
CA ILE A 141 -18.94 5.63 2.21
C ILE A 141 -20.35 5.26 2.70
N ASP A 142 -20.86 4.11 2.28
CA ASP A 142 -22.20 3.62 2.64
C ASP A 142 -22.27 3.22 4.12
N ASN A 143 -21.18 2.67 4.67
CA ASN A 143 -21.07 2.21 6.05
C ASN A 143 -19.77 2.71 6.70
N PRO A 144 -19.71 4.00 7.09
CA PRO A 144 -18.52 4.57 7.70
C PRO A 144 -18.13 3.83 8.99
N PRO A 145 -16.84 3.46 9.18
CA PRO A 145 -16.40 2.71 10.36
C PRO A 145 -16.43 3.53 11.66
N SER A 146 -16.48 4.86 11.56
CA SER A 146 -16.59 5.77 12.70
C SER A 146 -17.29 7.08 12.30
N PRO A 147 -17.83 7.84 13.26
CA PRO A 147 -18.42 9.15 13.00
C PRO A 147 -17.45 10.17 12.37
N ASP A 148 -16.15 10.05 12.68
CA ASP A 148 -15.09 10.94 12.18
C ASP A 148 -14.51 10.50 10.82
N PHE A 149 -15.08 9.46 10.20
CA PHE A 149 -14.58 8.96 8.93
C PHE A 149 -14.75 10.03 7.82
N PRO A 150 -13.70 10.35 7.05
CA PRO A 150 -13.72 11.43 6.07
C PRO A 150 -14.43 11.01 4.77
N VAL A 151 -15.77 10.93 4.81
CA VAL A 151 -16.62 10.49 3.69
C VAL A 151 -16.38 11.31 2.41
N GLU A 152 -16.28 12.63 2.52
CA GLU A 152 -16.08 13.50 1.35
C GLU A 152 -14.72 13.26 0.68
N SER A 153 -13.67 12.95 1.47
CA SER A 153 -12.38 12.54 0.90
C SER A 153 -12.48 11.21 0.17
N ALA A 154 -13.22 10.23 0.71
CA ALA A 154 -13.44 8.94 0.05
C ALA A 154 -14.21 9.10 -1.28
N LYS A 155 -15.24 9.96 -1.31
CA LYS A 155 -15.96 10.31 -2.56
C LYS A 155 -15.02 10.95 -3.58
N LYS A 156 -14.20 11.92 -3.16
CA LYS A 156 -13.22 12.57 -4.02
C LYS A 156 -12.22 11.56 -4.62
N LEU A 157 -11.81 10.55 -3.85
CA LEU A 157 -10.93 9.49 -4.37
C LEU A 157 -11.59 8.66 -5.47
N LEU A 158 -12.89 8.35 -5.37
CA LEU A 158 -13.63 7.65 -6.43
C LEU A 158 -13.67 8.44 -7.75
N GLU A 159 -13.71 9.77 -7.68
CA GLU A 159 -13.68 10.64 -8.85
C GLU A 159 -12.26 10.74 -9.46
N LEU A 160 -11.24 10.80 -8.61
CA LEU A 160 -9.84 10.98 -9.03
C LEU A 160 -9.20 9.70 -9.57
N ILE A 161 -9.62 8.53 -9.08
CA ILE A 161 -8.98 7.26 -9.40
C ILE A 161 -9.83 6.48 -10.41
N PRO A 162 -9.42 6.43 -11.70
CA PRO A 162 -10.18 5.70 -12.70
C PRO A 162 -10.12 4.20 -12.44
N CYS A 163 -11.22 3.50 -12.72
CA CYS A 163 -11.24 2.04 -12.68
C CYS A 163 -10.79 1.46 -14.02
N ASN A 164 -9.83 0.54 -13.99
CA ASN A 164 -9.27 -0.08 -15.20
C ASN A 164 -9.81 -1.49 -15.49
N ASP A 165 -10.59 -2.08 -14.58
CA ASP A 165 -11.15 -3.42 -14.67
C ASP A 165 -12.62 -3.54 -14.19
N CYS A 166 -13.28 -2.41 -13.93
CA CYS A 166 -14.71 -2.37 -13.66
C CYS A 166 -15.46 -2.76 -14.96
N ARG A 167 -15.98 -3.98 -15.00
CA ARG A 167 -16.87 -4.46 -16.07
C ARG A 167 -18.20 -4.85 -15.47
#